data_AF-A0A2E9EC39-F1
#
_entry.id   AF-A0A2E9EC39-F1
#
_cell.length_a   1.000
_cell.length_b   1.000
_cell.length_c   1.000
_cell.angle_alpha   90.00
_cell.angle_beta   90.00
_cell.angle_gamma   90.00
#
_symmetry.space_group_name_H-M   'P 1'
#
loop_
_entity.id
_entity.type
_entity.pdbx_description
1 polymer ?
#
loop_
_entity_poly.entity_id
_entity_poly.type
_entity_poly.pdbx_seq_one_letter_code
_entity_poly.pdbx_strand_id
1 'polypeptide(L)'
;EERWDVIPNAESSKSLKKRIGTALTRIIKDNPGKLLVAVVHGGVIGHILSEAAQSRPFAFSGSDNGSISRIVSVEGKLTLRSFNQTDHLHSVSSESHLPT
;
A
#
# COMPACT_ATOMS: atom_id res chain seq x y z
N GLU A 1 -10.28 -16.49 -9.13
CA GLU A 1 -9.22 -16.57 -8.10
C GLU A 1 -8.57 -15.20 -7.94
N GLU A 2 -8.17 -14.81 -6.73
CA GLU A 2 -7.57 -13.48 -6.43
C GLU A 2 -6.04 -13.54 -6.57
N ARG A 3 -5.59 -13.79 -7.81
CA ARG A 3 -4.21 -14.18 -8.12
C ARG A 3 -3.71 -13.53 -9.39
N TRP A 4 -2.51 -12.97 -9.34
CA TRP A 4 -1.83 -12.38 -10.51
C TRP A 4 -0.91 -13.38 -11.22
N ASP A 5 -0.52 -14.46 -10.55
CA ASP A 5 0.38 -15.47 -11.09
C ASP A 5 -0.28 -16.42 -12.11
N VAL A 6 -1.55 -16.16 -12.45
CA VAL A 6 -2.23 -16.74 -13.62
C VAL A 6 -1.79 -16.11 -14.94
N ILE A 7 -1.18 -14.91 -14.89
CA ILE A 7 -0.65 -14.23 -16.07
C ILE A 7 0.68 -14.89 -16.45
N PRO A 8 0.90 -15.26 -17.73
CA PRO A 8 2.16 -15.85 -18.18
C PRO A 8 3.37 -14.99 -17.78
N ASN A 9 4.39 -15.62 -17.20
CA ASN A 9 5.62 -14.99 -16.70
C ASN A 9 5.44 -13.98 -15.56
N ALA A 10 4.26 -13.89 -14.95
CA ALA A 10 4.07 -13.03 -13.78
C ALA A 10 4.83 -13.54 -12.55
N GLU A 11 5.17 -12.61 -11.66
CA GLU A 11 5.72 -12.95 -10.36
C GLU A 11 4.72 -13.80 -9.56
N SER A 12 5.20 -14.89 -8.95
CA SER A 12 4.36 -15.71 -8.07
C SER A 12 3.95 -14.95 -6.81
N SER A 13 2.75 -15.23 -6.30
CA SER A 13 2.27 -14.66 -5.03
C SER A 13 3.23 -14.92 -3.86
N LYS A 14 3.90 -16.08 -3.86
CA LYS A 14 4.92 -16.45 -2.86
C LYS A 14 6.17 -15.58 -2.96
N SER A 15 6.65 -15.29 -4.18
CA SER A 15 7.79 -14.40 -4.41
C SER A 15 7.46 -12.98 -3.95
N LEU A 16 6.30 -12.46 -4.35
CA LEU A 16 5.82 -11.13 -3.97
C LEU A 16 5.75 -10.99 -2.44
N LYS A 17 5.11 -11.95 -1.77
CA LYS A 17 4.98 -11.99 -0.29
C LYS A 17 6.34 -11.99 0.39
N LYS A 18 7.27 -12.83 -0.08
CA LYS A 18 8.63 -12.90 0.48
C LYS A 18 9.37 -11.57 0.30
N ARG A 19 9.36 -11.02 -0.92
CA ARG A 19 10.07 -9.78 -1.27
C ARG A 19 9.56 -8.60 -0.44
N ILE A 20 8.24 -8.42 -0.35
CA ILE A 20 7.63 -7.34 0.43
C ILE A 20 7.86 -7.57 1.94
N GLY A 21 7.61 -8.77 2.45
CA GLY A 21 7.77 -9.08 3.87
C GLY A 21 9.21 -8.88 4.37
N THR A 22 10.21 -9.30 3.60
CA THR A 22 11.63 -9.07 3.92
C THR A 22 11.97 -7.58 3.94
N ALA A 23 11.52 -6.81 2.93
CA ALA A 23 11.77 -5.38 2.88
C ALA A 23 11.12 -4.63 4.06
N LEU A 24 9.86 -4.93 4.34
CA LEU A 24 9.10 -4.27 5.41
C LEU A 24 9.68 -4.59 6.79
N THR A 25 10.06 -5.86 7.04
CA THR A 25 10.72 -6.27 8.28
C THR A 25 12.02 -5.50 8.50
N ARG A 26 12.85 -5.36 7.46
CA ARG A 26 14.09 -4.59 7.53
C ARG A 26 13.83 -3.11 7.82
N ILE A 27 12.90 -2.49 7.09
CA ILE A 27 12.55 -1.07 7.26
C ILE A 27 12.12 -0.79 8.71
N ILE A 28 11.25 -1.63 9.28
CA ILE A 28 10.75 -1.49 10.66
C ILE A 28 11.89 -1.65 11.66
N LYS A 29 12.72 -2.69 11.51
CA LYS A 29 13.84 -2.98 12.43
C LYS A 29 14.87 -1.84 12.45
N ASP A 30 15.19 -1.28 11.29
CA ASP A 30 16.25 -0.27 11.16
C ASP A 30 15.77 1.14 11.58
N ASN A 31 14.47 1.34 11.87
CA ASN A 31 13.88 2.66 12.12
C ASN A 31 12.86 2.69 13.28
N PRO A 32 13.23 2.27 14.50
CA PRO A 32 12.34 2.36 15.65
C PRO A 32 11.95 3.81 15.97
N GLY A 33 10.66 4.04 16.24
CA GLY A 33 10.15 5.35 16.64
C GLY A 33 10.10 6.42 15.54
N LYS A 34 10.39 6.06 14.28
CA LYS A 34 10.39 7.00 13.15
C LYS A 34 9.10 6.91 12.33
N LEU A 35 8.73 8.04 11.74
CA LEU A 35 7.73 8.11 10.68
C LEU A 35 8.43 7.97 9.33
N LEU A 36 7.96 7.05 8.49
CA LEU A 36 8.54 6.76 7.19
C LEU A 36 7.48 6.89 6.09
N VAL A 37 7.93 7.22 4.88
CA VAL A 37 7.11 7.22 3.66
C VAL A 37 7.70 6.22 2.69
N ALA A 38 6.85 5.35 2.14
CA ALA A 38 7.19 4.46 1.06
C ALA A 38 6.30 4.78 -0.15
N VAL A 39 6.94 5.11 -1.28
CA VAL A 39 6.24 5.33 -2.55
C VAL A 39 6.29 4.05 -3.35
N VAL A 40 5.12 3.45 -3.59
CA VAL A 40 4.98 2.12 -4.21
C VAL A 40 3.71 2.05 -5.06
N HIS A 41 3.57 1.01 -5.87
CA HIS A 41 2.40 0.81 -6.73
C HIS A 41 1.23 0.15 -5.98
N GLY A 42 0.01 0.31 -6.51
CA GLY A 42 -1.23 -0.21 -5.91
C GLY A 42 -1.20 -1.72 -5.60
N GLY A 43 -0.53 -2.54 -6.42
CA GLY A 43 -0.37 -3.97 -6.14
C GLY A 43 0.45 -4.25 -4.86
N VAL A 44 1.47 -3.43 -4.58
CA VAL A 44 2.28 -3.54 -3.36
C VAL A 44 1.51 -3.00 -2.16
N ILE A 45 0.82 -1.85 -2.32
CA ILE A 45 -0.04 -1.27 -1.28
C ILE A 45 -1.08 -2.30 -0.86
N GLY A 46 -1.86 -2.81 -1.81
CA GLY A 46 -2.93 -3.78 -1.56
C GLY A 46 -2.42 -5.04 -0.87
N HIS A 47 -1.25 -5.55 -1.26
CA HIS A 47 -0.64 -6.70 -0.58
C HIS A 47 -0.30 -6.40 0.89
N ILE A 48 0.41 -5.29 1.16
CA ILE A 48 0.78 -4.90 2.52
C ILE A 48 -0.46 -4.73 3.41
N LEU A 49 -1.49 -4.06 2.89
CA LEU A 49 -2.70 -3.81 3.66
C LEU A 49 -3.51 -5.09 3.91
N SER A 50 -3.55 -6.01 2.94
CA SER A 50 -4.21 -7.31 3.12
C SER A 50 -3.55 -8.15 4.21
N GLU A 51 -2.22 -8.16 4.27
CA GLU A 51 -1.48 -8.86 5.33
C GLU A 51 -1.67 -8.17 6.69
N ALA A 52 -1.63 -6.83 6.73
CA ALA A 52 -1.84 -6.06 7.96
C ALA A 52 -3.27 -6.19 8.53
N ALA A 53 -4.28 -6.30 7.67
CA ALA A 53 -5.68 -6.49 8.05
C ALA A 53 -6.09 -7.97 8.18
N GLN A 54 -5.19 -8.90 7.88
CA GLN A 54 -5.46 -10.35 7.82
C GLN A 54 -6.68 -10.69 6.94
N SER A 55 -6.81 -9.99 5.81
CA SER A 55 -7.95 -10.12 4.91
C SER A 55 -7.69 -11.13 3.78
N ARG A 56 -8.73 -11.40 2.97
CA ARG A 56 -8.55 -12.06 1.68
C ARG A 56 -7.60 -11.25 0.76
N PRO A 57 -6.88 -11.90 -0.18
CA PRO A 57 -6.15 -11.21 -1.23
C PRO A 57 -7.06 -10.22 -1.99
N PHE A 58 -6.47 -9.15 -2.52
CA PHE A 58 -7.17 -8.13 -3.32
C PHE A 58 -8.31 -7.38 -2.59
N ALA A 59 -8.49 -7.55 -1.27
CA ALA A 59 -9.45 -6.75 -0.49
C ALA A 59 -9.17 -5.24 -0.53
N PHE A 60 -7.92 -4.88 -0.82
CA PHE A 60 -7.43 -3.50 -0.95
C PHE A 60 -6.94 -3.18 -2.37
N SER A 61 -7.52 -3.84 -3.38
CA SER A 61 -7.33 -3.45 -4.78
C SER A 61 -7.95 -2.07 -5.03
N GLY A 62 -7.35 -1.29 -5.95
CA GLY A 62 -7.85 0.03 -6.31
C GLY A 62 -7.32 1.17 -5.45
N SER A 63 -6.02 1.16 -5.11
CA SER A 63 -5.38 2.37 -4.58
C SER A 63 -5.35 3.46 -5.65
N ASP A 64 -5.93 4.62 -5.36
CA ASP A 64 -5.94 5.78 -6.24
C ASP A 64 -4.55 6.41 -6.32
N ASN A 65 -4.25 6.99 -7.47
CA ASN A 65 -3.00 7.74 -7.66
C ASN A 65 -2.96 8.94 -6.70
N GLY A 66 -1.81 9.11 -6.05
CA GLY A 66 -1.63 10.16 -5.04
C GLY A 66 -2.26 9.83 -3.68
N SER A 67 -2.98 8.71 -3.53
CA SER A 67 -3.57 8.36 -2.24
C SER A 67 -2.53 8.06 -1.15
N ILE A 68 -2.91 8.33 0.11
CA ILE A 68 -2.10 8.02 1.29
C ILE A 68 -2.77 6.87 2.07
N SER A 69 -2.02 5.80 2.27
CA SER A 69 -2.40 4.68 3.15
C SER A 69 -1.43 4.59 4.32
N ARG A 70 -1.95 4.34 5.52
CA ARG A 70 -1.16 4.37 6.77
C ARG A 70 -1.26 3.05 7.51
N ILE A 71 -0.12 2.51 7.87
CA ILE A 71 0.05 1.39 8.78
C ILE A 71 0.96 1.80 9.93
N VAL A 72 0.82 1.12 11.08
CA VAL A 72 1.73 1.27 12.22
C VAL A 72 2.24 -0.11 12.60
N SER A 73 3.52 -0.21 12.95
CA SER A 73 4.09 -1.42 13.55
C SER A 73 4.25 -1.21 15.06
N VAL A 74 3.64 -2.10 15.86
CA VAL A 74 3.81 -2.14 17.32
C VAL A 74 4.16 -3.57 17.69
N GLU A 75 5.29 -3.77 18.38
CA GLU A 75 5.77 -5.11 18.78
C GLU A 75 5.84 -6.11 17.60
N GLY A 76 6.21 -5.62 16.41
CA GLY A 76 6.28 -6.42 15.18
C GLY A 76 4.93 -6.73 14.53
N LYS A 77 3.80 -6.34 15.13
CA LYS A 77 2.47 -6.47 14.52
C LYS A 77 2.14 -5.23 13.70
N LEU A 78 1.66 -5.44 12.48
CA LEU A 78 1.17 -4.37 11.62
C LEU A 78 -0.30 -4.10 11.90
N THR A 79 -0.66 -2.83 12.03
CA THR A 79 -2.05 -2.37 12.20
C THR A 79 -2.36 -1.34 11.13
N LEU A 80 -3.44 -1.57 10.37
CA LEU A 80 -3.98 -0.62 9.40
C LEU A 80 -4.62 0.58 10.14
N ARG A 81 -4.29 1.80 9.72
CA ARG A 81 -4.86 3.05 10.25
C ARG A 81 -5.74 3.79 9.26
N SER A 82 -5.36 3.81 7.99
CA SER A 82 -6.16 4.41 6.91
C SER A 82 -5.80 3.79 5.58
N PHE A 83 -6.76 3.77 4.67
CA PHE A 83 -6.61 3.30 3.30
C PHE A 83 -7.12 4.37 2.33
N ASN A 84 -6.39 4.56 1.22
CA ASN A 84 -6.83 5.30 0.05
C ASN A 84 -7.31 6.75 0.33
N GLN A 85 -6.62 7.48 1.21
CA GLN A 85 -7.00 8.87 1.53
C GLN A 85 -6.49 9.82 0.45
N THR A 86 -7.39 10.60 -0.15
CA THR A 86 -7.11 11.54 -1.25
C THR A 86 -7.55 12.96 -0.94
N ASP A 87 -7.91 13.26 0.31
CA ASP A 87 -8.45 14.56 0.74
C ASP A 87 -7.57 15.76 0.31
N HIS A 88 -6.24 15.57 0.32
CA HIS A 88 -5.27 16.57 -0.10
C HIS A 88 -5.26 16.87 -1.61
N LEU A 89 -5.87 16.02 -2.44
CA LEU A 89 -6.03 16.25 -3.88
C LEU A 89 -7.25 17.14 -4.18
N HIS A 90 -8.22 17.18 -3.27
CA HIS A 90 -9.44 17.96 -3.44
C HIS A 90 -9.28 19.46 -3.16
N SER A 91 -8.09 19.91 -2.71
CA SER A 91 -7.77 21.34 -2.57
C SER A 91 -7.23 21.98 -3.86
N VAL A 92 -7.01 21.21 -4.93
CA VAL A 92 -6.51 21.72 -6.23
C VAL A 92 -7.65 21.97 -7.23
N SER A 93 -8.89 22.07 -6.76
CA SER A 93 -10.04 22.53 -7.58
C SER A 93 -10.56 23.90 -7.14
N SER A 94 -9.64 24.82 -6.84
CA SER A 94 -9.92 26.26 -6.78
C SER A 94 -8.88 26.99 -7.62
N GLU A 95 -9.36 27.58 -8.72
CA GLU A 95 -8.65 28.39 -9.72
C GLU A 95 -7.88 27.66 -10.83
N SER A 96 -8.61 27.03 -11.74
CA SER A 96 -8.40 27.34 -13.16
C SER A 96 -9.75 27.35 -13.89
N HIS A 97 -10.36 28.53 -13.88
CA HIS A 97 -11.28 28.90 -14.93
C HIS A 97 -10.40 29.13 -16.18
N LEU A 98 -10.45 28.22 -17.15
CA LEU A 98 -10.16 28.59 -18.52
C LEU A 98 -11.44 28.38 -19.32
N PRO A 99 -12.05 29.46 -19.84
CA PRO A 99 -13.11 29.31 -20.82
C PRO A 99 -12.47 28.91 -22.15
N THR A 100 -12.90 27.78 -22.69
CA THR A 100 -13.30 27.60 -24.11
C THR A 100 -13.99 26.27 -24.24
#